data_AF-A0A1I8D0E9-F1
#
_entry.id   AF-A0A1I8D0E9-F1
#
_cell.length_a   1.000
_cell.length_b   1.000
_cell.length_c   1.000
_cell.angle_alpha   90.00
_cell.angle_beta   90.00
_cell.angle_gamma   90.00
#
_symmetry.space_group_name_H-M   'P 1'
#
loop_
_entity.id
_entity.type
_entity.pdbx_description
1 polymer ?
#
loop_
_entity_poly.entity_id
_entity_poly.type
_entity_poly.pdbx_seq_one_letter_code
_entity_poly.pdbx_strand_id
1 'polypeptide(L)'
;MVTRLSLLFALFFIGTSEATRFFLYKNCSTEHLQNAQELGENARIFYVKNAMTMDDMQKRELYLQGLEVCNSIDSDEVVRVQKRCHQECRHRDARLLEQIGMKQFQAQFMTLPVDFMKEVAHMACSKHEQQLQCGANFEGNEMIEKRIEDLKNIGNHKMMFLKECREPNYVPTVYPCVGKLVKQWASSCLNLMSDYYSNQQSVNAQIASIYDTAINTVKKIREKHSVNHPIELQQFVFTSSMTKIAKLEGDKCAKFKKMKSCVLPALERQCGPEARSAVDMGITLGYLRTERHERLHMDFENFHFPTDARCDGL
;
A
#
# COMPACT_ATOMS: atom_id res chain seq x y z
N MET A 1 -71.48 25.04 -21.32
CA MET A 1 -70.44 25.48 -22.27
C MET A 1 -69.56 26.46 -21.52
N VAL A 2 -68.30 26.25 -21.19
CA VAL A 2 -67.20 25.57 -21.89
C VAL A 2 -66.38 24.77 -20.86
N THR A 3 -66.07 23.54 -21.24
CA THR A 3 -65.19 22.57 -20.58
C THR A 3 -63.75 23.05 -20.52
N ARG A 4 -63.07 22.89 -19.39
CA ARG A 4 -61.60 22.93 -19.32
C ARG A 4 -61.05 21.61 -18.79
N LEU A 5 -60.44 20.89 -19.73
CA LEU A 5 -59.43 19.86 -19.54
C LEU A 5 -58.49 20.20 -18.37
N SER A 6 -58.37 19.29 -17.41
CA SER A 6 -57.18 19.21 -16.55
C SER A 6 -56.47 17.91 -16.88
N LEU A 7 -55.53 18.03 -17.82
CA LEU A 7 -54.54 17.01 -18.16
C LEU A 7 -53.61 16.77 -16.96
N LEU A 8 -53.41 15.48 -16.65
CA LEU A 8 -52.12 14.83 -16.45
C LEU A 8 -51.01 15.67 -15.78
N PHE A 9 -50.86 15.47 -14.46
CA PHE A 9 -49.57 15.61 -13.78
C PHE A 9 -49.24 14.29 -13.07
N ALA A 10 -49.03 13.25 -13.86
CA ALA A 10 -48.23 12.10 -13.43
C ALA A 10 -46.76 12.52 -13.53
N LEU A 11 -46.26 13.24 -12.52
CA LEU A 11 -44.83 13.44 -12.32
C LEU A 11 -44.23 12.07 -12.00
N PHE A 12 -43.67 11.46 -13.03
CA PHE A 12 -42.68 10.40 -12.89
C PHE A 12 -41.58 10.92 -11.94
N PHE A 13 -41.57 10.42 -10.71
CA PHE A 13 -40.35 10.36 -9.91
C PHE A 13 -39.38 9.42 -10.63
N ILE A 14 -38.69 9.93 -11.65
CA ILE A 14 -37.44 9.34 -12.09
C ILE A 14 -36.45 9.73 -11.00
N GLY A 15 -36.38 8.90 -9.95
CA GLY A 15 -35.21 8.88 -9.10
C GLY A 15 -34.03 8.63 -10.02
N THR A 16 -33.20 9.64 -10.23
CA THR A 16 -31.91 9.49 -10.87
C THR A 16 -31.06 8.65 -9.93
N SER A 17 -31.21 7.33 -10.01
CA SER A 17 -30.21 6.39 -9.50
C SER A 17 -28.95 6.65 -10.31
N GLU A 18 -28.11 7.55 -9.81
CA GLU A 18 -26.78 7.72 -10.36
C GLU A 18 -26.12 6.34 -10.36
N ALA A 19 -25.63 5.90 -11.52
CA ALA A 19 -25.10 4.55 -11.66
C ALA A 19 -24.00 4.35 -10.62
N THR A 20 -24.07 3.25 -9.84
CA THR A 20 -23.07 2.96 -8.81
C THR A 20 -21.68 3.00 -9.44
N ARG A 21 -20.90 4.00 -9.06
CA ARG A 21 -19.53 4.19 -9.52
C ARG A 21 -18.67 3.09 -8.90
N PHE A 22 -17.80 2.47 -9.68
CA PHE A 22 -16.78 1.54 -9.17
C PHE A 22 -15.40 2.12 -9.39
N PHE A 23 -14.52 2.03 -8.40
CA PHE A 23 -13.15 2.55 -8.51
C PHE A 23 -12.14 1.48 -8.94
N LEU A 24 -12.31 0.27 -8.44
CA LEU A 24 -11.35 -0.83 -8.53
C LEU A 24 -12.03 -2.15 -8.90
N TYR A 25 -13.10 -2.53 -8.19
CA TYR A 25 -13.62 -3.90 -8.19
C TYR A 25 -15.12 -3.98 -8.43
N LYS A 26 -15.51 -4.34 -9.67
CA LYS A 26 -16.92 -4.45 -10.08
C LYS A 26 -17.71 -5.59 -9.45
N ASN A 27 -17.02 -6.58 -8.88
CA ASN A 27 -17.66 -7.75 -8.27
C ASN A 27 -17.89 -7.57 -6.76
N CYS A 28 -17.69 -6.35 -6.22
CA CYS A 28 -18.10 -6.04 -4.85
C CYS A 28 -19.63 -6.08 -4.75
N SER A 29 -20.17 -6.68 -3.69
CA SER A 29 -21.63 -6.80 -3.52
C SER A 29 -22.27 -5.41 -3.34
N THR A 30 -23.48 -5.24 -3.85
CA THR A 30 -24.23 -3.97 -3.72
C THR A 30 -24.46 -3.59 -2.26
N GLU A 31 -24.71 -4.57 -1.39
CA GLU A 31 -24.87 -4.36 0.06
C GLU A 31 -23.59 -3.79 0.68
N HIS A 32 -22.42 -4.38 0.39
CA HIS A 32 -21.15 -3.85 0.90
C HIS A 32 -20.88 -2.43 0.40
N LEU A 33 -21.21 -2.13 -0.86
CA LEU A 33 -21.06 -0.78 -1.42
C LEU A 33 -21.98 0.21 -0.69
N GLN A 34 -23.26 -0.11 -0.51
CA GLN A 34 -24.21 0.74 0.18
C GLN A 34 -23.78 1.02 1.63
N ASN A 35 -23.40 -0.03 2.37
CA ASN A 35 -22.91 0.10 3.74
C ASN A 35 -21.67 1.01 3.81
N ALA A 36 -20.72 0.85 2.88
CA ALA A 36 -19.53 1.67 2.84
C ALA A 36 -19.83 3.15 2.50
N GLN A 37 -20.76 3.40 1.59
CA GLN A 37 -21.20 4.75 1.23
C GLN A 37 -21.88 5.44 2.42
N GLU A 38 -22.78 4.74 3.12
CA GLU A 38 -23.44 5.23 4.32
C GLU A 38 -22.43 5.54 5.44
N LEU A 39 -21.42 4.70 5.65
CA LEU A 39 -20.34 4.95 6.60
C LEU A 39 -19.61 6.27 6.29
N GLY A 40 -19.24 6.49 5.03
CA GLY A 40 -18.56 7.70 4.60
C GLY A 40 -19.43 8.95 4.76
N GLU A 41 -20.70 8.86 4.38
CA GLU A 41 -21.66 9.97 4.52
C GLU A 41 -21.90 10.32 6.00
N ASN A 42 -22.07 9.32 6.86
CA ASN A 42 -22.22 9.52 8.30
C ASN A 42 -20.96 10.16 8.92
N ALA A 43 -19.77 9.71 8.51
CA ALA A 43 -18.50 10.32 8.93
C ALA A 43 -18.40 11.79 8.48
N ARG A 44 -18.86 12.12 7.27
CA ARG A 44 -18.88 13.48 6.72
C ARG A 44 -19.83 14.38 7.51
N ILE A 45 -21.06 13.92 7.73
CA ILE A 45 -22.06 14.64 8.52
C ILE A 45 -21.53 14.90 9.94
N PHE A 46 -20.92 13.89 10.56
CA PHE A 46 -20.31 14.03 11.87
C PHE A 46 -19.18 15.07 11.88
N TYR A 47 -18.28 15.03 10.90
CA TYR A 47 -17.22 16.01 10.76
C TYR A 47 -17.77 17.44 10.62
N VAL A 48 -18.66 17.68 9.65
CA VAL A 48 -19.21 19.01 9.35
C VAL A 48 -19.96 19.59 10.55
N LYS A 49 -20.76 18.77 11.25
CA LYS A 49 -21.55 19.20 12.40
C LYS A 49 -20.69 19.67 13.58
N ASN A 50 -19.55 19.02 13.80
CA ASN A 50 -18.72 19.27 14.98
C ASN A 50 -17.52 20.20 14.69
N ALA A 51 -17.06 20.28 13.44
CA ALA A 51 -15.88 21.08 13.08
C ALA A 51 -16.09 22.60 13.18
N MET A 52 -17.33 23.10 13.12
CA MET A 52 -17.61 24.54 13.07
C MET A 52 -17.16 25.32 14.32
N THR A 53 -17.09 24.65 15.47
CA THR A 53 -16.75 25.27 16.77
C THR A 53 -15.34 24.94 17.25
N MET A 54 -14.58 24.18 16.46
CA MET A 54 -13.27 23.64 16.84
C MET A 54 -12.11 24.48 16.30
N ASP A 55 -10.97 24.42 16.98
CA ASP A 55 -9.70 24.92 16.43
C ASP A 55 -9.14 23.99 15.34
N ASP A 56 -8.08 24.43 14.65
CA ASP A 56 -7.53 23.68 13.52
C ASP A 56 -6.88 22.34 13.90
N MET A 57 -6.37 22.21 15.13
CA MET A 57 -5.81 20.96 15.63
C MET A 57 -6.91 19.94 15.87
N GLN A 58 -7.98 20.36 16.54
CA GLN A 58 -9.16 19.55 16.81
C GLN A 58 -9.87 19.14 15.52
N LYS A 59 -10.01 20.06 14.55
CA LYS A 59 -10.55 19.72 13.21
C LYS A 59 -9.72 18.64 12.53
N ARG A 60 -8.39 18.75 12.60
CA ARG A 60 -7.50 17.75 12.01
C ARG A 60 -7.68 16.38 12.67
N GLU A 61 -7.76 16.32 14.00
CA GLU A 61 -8.01 15.07 14.72
C GLU A 61 -9.36 14.46 14.34
N LEU A 62 -10.42 15.28 14.27
CA LEU A 62 -11.76 14.85 13.88
C LEU A 62 -11.79 14.32 12.44
N TYR A 63 -11.08 14.98 11.53
CA TYR A 63 -10.93 14.52 10.15
C TYR A 63 -10.21 13.16 10.08
N LEU A 64 -9.12 12.99 10.86
CA LEU A 64 -8.41 11.71 10.94
C LEU A 64 -9.29 10.59 11.50
N GLN A 65 -10.17 10.88 12.47
CA GLN A 65 -11.15 9.92 12.97
C GLN A 65 -12.13 9.50 11.86
N GLY A 66 -12.60 10.44 11.04
CA GLY A 66 -13.43 10.13 9.88
C GLY A 66 -12.72 9.22 8.86
N LEU A 67 -11.44 9.46 8.59
CA LEU A 67 -10.63 8.57 7.75
C LEU A 67 -10.50 7.17 8.35
N GLU A 68 -10.33 7.08 9.66
CA GLU A 68 -10.17 5.79 10.35
C GLU A 68 -11.43 4.92 10.25
N VAL A 69 -12.63 5.54 10.27
CA VAL A 69 -13.88 4.82 10.01
C VAL A 69 -13.81 4.08 8.67
N CYS A 70 -13.39 4.76 7.60
CA CYS A 70 -13.23 4.10 6.29
C CYS A 70 -12.07 3.09 6.27
N ASN A 71 -10.95 3.36 6.94
CA ASN A 71 -9.80 2.47 6.93
C ASN A 71 -10.02 1.17 7.74
N SER A 72 -10.94 1.18 8.70
CA SER A 72 -11.22 0.05 9.60
C SER A 72 -12.23 -0.97 9.07
N ILE A 73 -12.86 -0.72 7.92
CA ILE A 73 -13.78 -1.65 7.24
C ILE A 73 -13.14 -3.04 7.12
N ASP A 74 -13.87 -4.07 7.56
CA ASP A 74 -13.47 -5.48 7.53
C ASP A 74 -12.14 -5.82 8.24
N SER A 75 -11.72 -4.99 9.21
CA SER A 75 -10.46 -5.20 9.95
C SER A 75 -10.36 -6.58 10.63
N ASP A 76 -11.43 -7.04 11.26
CA ASP A 76 -11.49 -8.38 11.88
C ASP A 76 -11.30 -9.51 10.86
N GLU A 77 -11.88 -9.36 9.67
CA GLU A 77 -11.78 -10.36 8.61
C GLU A 77 -10.37 -10.38 7.99
N VAL A 78 -9.73 -9.21 7.86
CA VAL A 78 -8.32 -9.12 7.46
C VAL A 78 -7.43 -9.89 8.44
N VAL A 79 -7.64 -9.75 9.75
CA VAL A 79 -6.85 -10.47 10.76
C VAL A 79 -7.06 -11.99 10.64
N ARG A 80 -8.31 -12.44 10.45
CA ARG A 80 -8.63 -13.87 10.26
C ARG A 80 -7.96 -14.45 9.02
N VAL A 81 -8.04 -13.74 7.89
CA VAL A 81 -7.43 -14.18 6.64
C VAL A 81 -5.91 -14.17 6.73
N GLN A 82 -5.29 -13.15 7.34
CA GLN A 82 -3.85 -13.15 7.56
C GLN A 82 -3.40 -14.37 8.38
N LYS A 83 -4.14 -14.73 9.43
CA LYS A 83 -3.87 -15.92 10.23
C LYS A 83 -3.99 -17.21 9.40
N ARG A 84 -5.05 -17.35 8.59
CA ARG A 84 -5.21 -18.51 7.69
C ARG A 84 -4.12 -18.55 6.62
N CYS A 85 -3.76 -17.42 6.02
CA CYS A 85 -2.66 -17.32 5.07
C CYS A 85 -1.36 -17.86 5.67
N HIS A 86 -1.05 -17.46 6.90
CA HIS A 86 0.11 -17.98 7.61
C HIS A 86 0.04 -19.50 7.80
N GLN A 87 -1.11 -20.04 8.18
CA GLN A 87 -1.30 -21.48 8.46
C GLN A 87 -1.26 -22.36 7.19
N GLU A 88 -1.81 -21.87 6.08
CA GLU A 88 -2.03 -22.68 4.87
C GLU A 88 -0.91 -22.51 3.81
N CYS A 89 -0.03 -21.51 3.98
CA CYS A 89 1.05 -21.26 3.03
C CYS A 89 2.16 -22.32 3.08
N ARG A 90 2.86 -22.50 1.94
CA ARG A 90 4.09 -23.29 1.91
C ARG A 90 5.26 -22.45 2.44
N HIS A 91 5.47 -22.46 3.75
CA HIS A 91 6.49 -21.63 4.43
C HIS A 91 7.91 -21.68 3.85
N ARG A 92 8.36 -22.83 3.35
CA ARG A 92 9.69 -22.96 2.75
C ARG A 92 9.79 -22.16 1.43
N ASP A 93 8.72 -22.15 0.67
CA ASP A 93 8.64 -21.44 -0.60
C ASP A 93 8.43 -19.94 -0.36
N ALA A 94 7.59 -19.58 0.62
CA ALA A 94 7.39 -18.20 1.03
C ALA A 94 8.70 -17.53 1.49
N ARG A 95 9.53 -18.23 2.27
CA ARG A 95 10.86 -17.71 2.67
C ARG A 95 11.79 -17.44 1.49
N LEU A 96 11.71 -18.21 0.41
CA LEU A 96 12.50 -17.93 -0.80
C LEU A 96 11.99 -16.68 -1.51
N LEU A 97 10.68 -16.44 -1.52
CA LEU A 97 10.09 -15.22 -2.06
C LEU A 97 10.43 -13.99 -1.21
N GLU A 98 10.48 -14.10 0.12
CA GLU A 98 10.95 -13.02 0.99
C GLU A 98 12.41 -12.63 0.69
N GLN A 99 13.25 -13.60 0.30
CA GLN A 99 14.65 -13.34 -0.07
C GLN A 99 14.82 -12.56 -1.38
N ILE A 100 13.77 -12.35 -2.17
CA ILE A 100 13.80 -11.45 -3.32
C ILE A 100 13.21 -10.06 -3.02
N GLY A 101 12.88 -9.79 -1.74
CA GLY A 101 12.33 -8.51 -1.30
C GLY A 101 10.81 -8.45 -1.26
N MET A 102 10.10 -9.57 -1.49
CA MET A 102 8.65 -9.60 -1.27
C MET A 102 8.31 -9.46 0.21
N LYS A 103 7.23 -8.73 0.51
CA LYS A 103 6.69 -8.67 1.88
C LYS A 103 6.14 -10.04 2.29
N GLN A 104 6.21 -10.32 3.58
CA GLN A 104 5.79 -11.59 4.17
C GLN A 104 4.39 -12.03 3.73
N PHE A 105 3.39 -11.15 3.83
CA PHE A 105 2.02 -11.48 3.43
C PHE A 105 1.92 -11.85 1.94
N GLN A 106 2.60 -11.11 1.05
CA GLN A 106 2.62 -11.39 -0.38
C GLN A 106 3.30 -12.72 -0.70
N ALA A 107 4.43 -13.01 -0.05
CA ALA A 107 5.13 -14.28 -0.17
C ALA A 107 4.27 -15.47 0.32
N GLN A 108 3.56 -15.30 1.43
CA GLN A 108 2.59 -16.29 1.92
C GLN A 108 1.44 -16.47 0.93
N PHE A 109 0.84 -15.37 0.48
CA PHE A 109 -0.28 -15.36 -0.47
C PHE A 109 0.05 -16.09 -1.77
N MET A 110 1.21 -15.81 -2.40
CA MET A 110 1.65 -16.48 -3.62
C MET A 110 1.96 -17.97 -3.43
N THR A 111 1.98 -18.47 -2.19
CA THR A 111 2.26 -19.88 -1.88
C THR A 111 1.08 -20.64 -1.27
N LEU A 112 -0.11 -20.04 -1.27
CA LEU A 112 -1.37 -20.69 -0.89
C LEU A 112 -1.85 -21.73 -1.92
N PRO A 113 -2.86 -22.56 -1.58
CA PRO A 113 -3.69 -23.25 -2.56
C PRO A 113 -4.43 -22.27 -3.47
N VAL A 114 -4.64 -22.64 -4.74
CA VAL A 114 -5.22 -21.75 -5.77
C VAL A 114 -6.61 -21.24 -5.38
N ASP A 115 -7.47 -22.09 -4.83
CA ASP A 115 -8.82 -21.68 -4.45
C ASP A 115 -8.80 -20.69 -3.28
N PHE A 116 -7.88 -20.86 -2.33
CA PHE A 116 -7.71 -19.89 -1.25
C PHE A 116 -7.09 -18.58 -1.76
N MET A 117 -6.20 -18.60 -2.76
CA MET A 117 -5.74 -17.36 -3.40
C MET A 117 -6.90 -16.54 -4.00
N LYS A 118 -7.87 -17.20 -4.65
CA LYS A 118 -9.05 -16.52 -5.22
C LYS A 118 -9.88 -15.85 -4.14
N GLU A 119 -10.10 -16.54 -3.02
CA GLU A 119 -10.83 -16.01 -1.85
C GLU A 119 -10.14 -14.76 -1.30
N VAL A 120 -8.81 -14.84 -1.05
CA VAL A 120 -8.02 -13.71 -0.53
C VAL A 120 -8.04 -12.53 -1.49
N ALA A 121 -7.90 -12.78 -2.80
CA ALA A 121 -7.94 -11.72 -3.81
C ALA A 121 -9.32 -11.05 -3.88
N HIS A 122 -10.40 -11.84 -3.86
CA HIS A 122 -11.77 -11.31 -3.84
C HIS A 122 -12.01 -10.43 -2.60
N MET A 123 -11.65 -10.92 -1.42
CA MET A 123 -11.80 -10.17 -0.17
C MET A 123 -10.97 -8.89 -0.17
N ALA A 124 -9.70 -8.95 -0.58
CA ALA A 124 -8.84 -7.77 -0.64
C ALA A 124 -9.39 -6.72 -1.62
N CYS A 125 -9.82 -7.14 -2.81
CA CYS A 125 -10.41 -6.25 -3.81
C CYS A 125 -11.75 -5.65 -3.36
N SER A 126 -12.62 -6.46 -2.76
CA SER A 126 -13.90 -5.99 -2.23
C SER A 126 -13.71 -5.00 -1.07
N LYS A 127 -12.79 -5.29 -0.14
CA LYS A 127 -12.44 -4.36 0.93
C LYS A 127 -11.93 -3.03 0.37
N HIS A 128 -10.96 -3.04 -0.55
CA HIS A 128 -10.43 -1.79 -1.10
C HIS A 128 -11.50 -1.00 -1.85
N GLU A 129 -12.40 -1.66 -2.58
CA GLU A 129 -13.54 -0.98 -3.19
C GLU A 129 -14.41 -0.28 -2.13
N GLN A 130 -14.79 -0.99 -1.05
CA GLN A 130 -15.55 -0.40 0.06
C GLN A 130 -14.82 0.81 0.67
N GLN A 131 -13.52 0.70 0.93
CA GLN A 131 -12.73 1.80 1.49
C GLN A 131 -12.72 3.03 0.58
N LEU A 132 -12.62 2.82 -0.74
CA LEU A 132 -12.67 3.90 -1.73
C LEU A 132 -14.06 4.53 -1.82
N GLN A 133 -15.13 3.73 -1.73
CA GLN A 133 -16.52 4.23 -1.68
C GLN A 133 -16.77 5.07 -0.42
N CYS A 134 -16.34 4.58 0.75
CA CYS A 134 -16.45 5.31 2.01
C CYS A 134 -15.68 6.62 1.94
N GLY A 135 -14.42 6.57 1.50
CA GLY A 135 -13.59 7.76 1.32
C GLY A 135 -14.19 8.76 0.33
N ALA A 136 -14.85 8.29 -0.74
CA ALA A 136 -15.46 9.17 -1.73
C ALA A 136 -16.66 9.94 -1.14
N ASN A 137 -17.44 9.31 -0.27
CA ASN A 137 -18.55 9.96 0.42
C ASN A 137 -18.07 10.83 1.60
N PHE A 138 -16.88 10.57 2.15
CA PHE A 138 -16.29 11.39 3.20
C PHE A 138 -15.56 12.63 2.67
N GLU A 139 -14.65 12.45 1.71
CA GLU A 139 -13.70 13.46 1.23
C GLU A 139 -14.01 13.99 -0.18
N GLY A 140 -14.87 13.29 -0.93
CA GLY A 140 -15.19 13.58 -2.33
C GLY A 140 -14.37 12.77 -3.34
N ASN A 141 -14.95 12.58 -4.53
CA ASN A 141 -14.39 11.76 -5.61
C ASN A 141 -12.99 12.21 -6.06
N GLU A 142 -12.74 13.52 -6.15
CA GLU A 142 -11.46 14.05 -6.64
C GLU A 142 -10.29 13.65 -5.72
N MET A 143 -10.51 13.67 -4.40
CA MET A 143 -9.51 13.25 -3.42
C MET A 143 -9.19 11.75 -3.54
N ILE A 144 -10.21 10.94 -3.80
CA ILE A 144 -10.05 9.49 -3.98
C ILE A 144 -9.33 9.17 -5.29
N GLU A 145 -9.62 9.88 -6.38
CA GLU A 145 -8.89 9.73 -7.64
C GLU A 145 -7.39 10.03 -7.45
N LYS A 146 -7.05 11.13 -6.75
CA LYS A 146 -5.64 11.44 -6.42
C LYS A 146 -5.00 10.34 -5.58
N ARG A 147 -5.70 9.85 -4.53
CA ARG A 147 -5.21 8.75 -3.68
C ARG A 147 -5.00 7.46 -4.47
N ILE A 148 -5.86 7.15 -5.44
CA ILE A 148 -5.68 5.98 -6.31
C ILE A 148 -4.41 6.11 -7.16
N GLU A 149 -4.15 7.27 -7.73
CA GLU A 149 -2.90 7.52 -8.48
C GLU A 149 -1.66 7.42 -7.58
N ASP A 150 -1.72 7.95 -6.35
CA ASP A 150 -0.64 7.81 -5.37
C ASP A 150 -0.40 6.35 -4.97
N LEU A 151 -1.47 5.58 -4.75
CA LEU A 151 -1.36 4.16 -4.42
C LEU A 151 -0.75 3.36 -5.58
N LYS A 152 -1.02 3.72 -6.83
CA LYS A 152 -0.40 3.09 -8.01
C LYS A 152 1.11 3.34 -8.11
N ASN A 153 1.69 4.21 -7.28
CA ASN A 153 3.15 4.35 -7.15
C ASN A 153 3.77 3.30 -6.22
N ILE A 154 2.96 2.38 -5.66
CA ILE A 154 3.41 1.25 -4.84
C ILE A 154 3.10 -0.05 -5.60
N GLY A 155 4.10 -0.92 -5.77
CA GLY A 155 4.02 -2.13 -6.60
C GLY A 155 2.79 -3.00 -6.36
N ASN A 156 2.54 -3.37 -5.10
CA ASN A 156 1.43 -4.25 -4.74
C ASN A 156 0.05 -3.61 -5.00
N HIS A 157 -0.10 -2.33 -4.70
CA HIS A 157 -1.33 -1.61 -5.02
C HIS A 157 -1.49 -1.47 -6.53
N LYS A 158 -0.43 -1.16 -7.28
CA LYS A 158 -0.50 -1.10 -8.75
C LYS A 158 -0.94 -2.44 -9.36
N MET A 159 -0.41 -3.55 -8.88
CA MET A 159 -0.84 -4.90 -9.28
C MET A 159 -2.31 -5.14 -8.99
N MET A 160 -2.77 -4.76 -7.79
CA MET A 160 -4.17 -4.84 -7.41
C MET A 160 -5.08 -4.03 -8.36
N PHE A 161 -4.72 -2.77 -8.61
CA PHE A 161 -5.48 -1.85 -9.46
C PHE A 161 -5.50 -2.25 -10.94
N LEU A 162 -4.40 -2.76 -11.48
CA LEU A 162 -4.28 -3.04 -12.91
C LEU A 162 -4.65 -4.47 -13.28
N LYS A 163 -4.49 -5.43 -12.36
CA LYS A 163 -4.58 -6.86 -12.64
C LYS A 163 -5.51 -7.59 -11.69
N GLU A 164 -5.14 -7.74 -10.42
CA GLU A 164 -5.79 -8.70 -9.51
C GLU A 164 -7.30 -8.45 -9.37
N CYS A 165 -7.72 -7.19 -9.29
CA CYS A 165 -9.14 -6.83 -9.16
C CYS A 165 -9.86 -6.66 -10.49
N ARG A 166 -9.13 -6.48 -11.60
CA ARG A 166 -9.73 -6.27 -12.93
C ARG A 166 -9.93 -7.56 -13.71
N GLU A 167 -9.05 -8.53 -13.48
CA GLU A 167 -8.95 -9.77 -14.23
C GLU A 167 -9.14 -10.95 -13.26
N PRO A 168 -10.37 -11.50 -13.12
CA PRO A 168 -10.68 -12.54 -12.11
C PRO A 168 -9.80 -13.79 -12.19
N ASN A 169 -9.28 -14.09 -13.40
CA ASN A 169 -8.42 -15.24 -13.63
C ASN A 169 -6.92 -14.94 -13.45
N TYR A 170 -6.53 -13.69 -13.22
CA TYR A 170 -5.11 -13.32 -13.14
C TYR A 170 -4.39 -14.03 -11.99
N VAL A 171 -4.91 -13.88 -10.77
CA VAL A 171 -4.35 -14.51 -9.57
C VAL A 171 -4.22 -16.03 -9.72
N PRO A 172 -5.28 -16.79 -10.07
CA PRO A 172 -5.19 -18.24 -10.16
C PRO A 172 -4.38 -18.77 -11.36
N THR A 173 -4.02 -17.92 -12.33
CA THR A 173 -3.21 -18.34 -13.49
C THR A 173 -1.74 -17.98 -13.33
N VAL A 174 -1.42 -16.80 -12.79
CA VAL A 174 -0.05 -16.27 -12.73
C VAL A 174 0.67 -16.68 -11.45
N TYR A 175 0.06 -16.46 -10.28
CA TYR A 175 0.75 -16.62 -8.99
C TYR A 175 1.09 -18.06 -8.59
N PRO A 176 0.32 -19.09 -8.97
CA PRO A 176 0.68 -20.47 -8.66
C PRO A 176 2.04 -20.88 -9.20
N CYS A 177 2.43 -20.41 -10.40
CA CYS A 177 3.75 -20.73 -10.95
C CYS A 177 4.87 -20.07 -10.11
N VAL A 178 4.71 -18.79 -9.78
CA VAL A 178 5.66 -18.01 -8.97
C VAL A 178 5.97 -18.74 -7.66
N GLY A 179 4.93 -19.11 -6.90
CA GLY A 179 5.13 -19.72 -5.58
C GLY A 179 5.32 -21.23 -5.59
N LYS A 180 4.80 -22.00 -6.55
CA LYS A 180 4.95 -23.48 -6.57
C LYS A 180 6.30 -23.90 -7.13
N LEU A 181 6.82 -23.15 -8.10
CA LEU A 181 8.07 -23.47 -8.78
C LEU A 181 9.26 -22.64 -8.29
N VAL A 182 9.12 -21.92 -7.16
CA VAL A 182 10.18 -21.03 -6.62
C VAL A 182 11.54 -21.70 -6.53
N LYS A 183 11.61 -22.93 -6.03
CA LYS A 183 12.87 -23.66 -5.94
C LYS A 183 13.52 -23.94 -7.30
N GLN A 184 12.70 -24.13 -8.34
CA GLN A 184 13.19 -24.47 -9.68
C GLN A 184 13.77 -23.22 -10.35
N TRP A 185 12.98 -22.14 -10.44
CA TRP A 185 13.44 -20.92 -11.11
C TRP A 185 14.48 -20.15 -10.28
N ALA A 186 14.45 -20.24 -8.94
CA ALA A 186 15.43 -19.55 -8.10
C ALA A 186 16.78 -20.26 -7.99
N SER A 187 16.87 -21.53 -8.42
CA SER A 187 18.00 -22.41 -8.09
C SER A 187 19.37 -21.82 -8.43
N SER A 188 19.52 -21.18 -9.59
CA SER A 188 20.76 -20.54 -10.03
C SER A 188 21.05 -19.18 -9.35
N CYS A 189 20.06 -18.60 -8.66
CA CYS A 189 20.13 -17.27 -8.08
C CYS A 189 20.18 -17.26 -6.54
N LEU A 190 20.09 -18.43 -5.88
CA LEU A 190 19.98 -18.54 -4.41
C LEU A 190 21.05 -17.77 -3.64
N ASN A 191 22.31 -17.79 -4.11
CA ASN A 191 23.38 -17.05 -3.47
C ASN A 191 23.16 -15.52 -3.51
N LEU A 192 22.64 -15.00 -4.63
CA LEU A 192 22.36 -13.56 -4.78
C LEU A 192 21.14 -13.15 -3.96
N MET A 193 20.12 -14.01 -3.89
CA MET A 193 18.94 -13.81 -3.05
C MET A 193 19.32 -13.74 -1.57
N SER A 194 20.11 -14.71 -1.10
CA SER A 194 20.59 -14.76 0.28
C SER A 194 21.49 -13.57 0.63
N ASP A 195 22.40 -13.19 -0.28
CA ASP A 195 23.29 -12.04 -0.10
C ASP A 195 22.51 -10.71 0.00
N TYR A 196 21.53 -10.50 -0.89
CA TYR A 196 20.63 -9.35 -0.81
C TYR A 196 19.83 -9.34 0.49
N TYR A 197 19.16 -10.45 0.82
CA TYR A 197 18.30 -10.54 2.00
C TYR A 197 19.06 -10.30 3.31
N SER A 198 20.24 -10.92 3.46
CA SER A 198 21.08 -10.75 4.65
C SER A 198 21.59 -9.31 4.78
N ASN A 199 21.97 -8.68 3.66
CA ASN A 199 22.35 -7.28 3.66
C ASN A 199 21.17 -6.36 4.00
N GLN A 200 20.00 -6.60 3.42
CA GLN A 200 18.79 -5.82 3.65
C GLN A 200 18.40 -5.83 5.13
N GLN A 201 18.41 -7.00 5.79
CA GLN A 201 18.13 -7.11 7.21
C GLN A 201 19.14 -6.34 8.08
N SER A 202 20.43 -6.54 7.81
CA SER A 202 21.52 -5.86 8.54
C SER A 202 21.45 -4.34 8.39
N VAL A 203 21.23 -3.86 7.16
CA VAL A 203 21.12 -2.42 6.88
C VAL A 203 19.85 -1.83 7.50
N ASN A 204 18.71 -2.54 7.47
CA ASN A 204 17.48 -2.04 8.08
C ASN A 204 17.63 -1.85 9.61
N ALA A 205 18.31 -2.77 10.29
CA ALA A 205 18.64 -2.60 11.69
C ALA A 205 19.52 -1.38 11.95
N GLN A 206 20.52 -1.13 11.09
CA GLN A 206 21.39 0.06 11.19
C GLN A 206 20.62 1.36 10.93
N ILE A 207 19.77 1.39 9.90
CA ILE A 207 18.94 2.56 9.56
C ILE A 207 18.01 2.90 10.72
N ALA A 208 17.31 1.91 11.29
CA ALA A 208 16.46 2.11 12.46
C ALA A 208 17.25 2.71 13.63
N SER A 209 18.41 2.15 13.95
CA SER A 209 19.28 2.67 15.02
C SER A 209 19.74 4.11 14.77
N ILE A 210 20.14 4.46 13.54
CA ILE A 210 20.58 5.81 13.18
C ILE A 210 19.42 6.80 13.30
N TYR A 211 18.27 6.44 12.74
CA TYR A 211 17.10 7.30 12.70
C TYR A 211 16.51 7.56 14.09
N ASP A 212 16.37 6.51 14.92
CA ASP A 212 15.90 6.66 16.30
C ASP A 212 16.86 7.49 17.15
N THR A 213 18.17 7.32 16.96
CA THR A 213 19.19 8.13 17.64
C THR A 213 19.07 9.60 17.23
N ALA A 214 18.85 9.87 15.94
CA ALA A 214 18.68 11.23 15.43
C ALA A 214 17.43 11.89 16.03
N ILE A 215 16.28 11.21 16.01
CA ILE A 215 15.03 11.70 16.60
C ILE A 215 15.21 12.01 18.08
N ASN A 216 15.80 11.08 18.84
CA ASN A 216 15.98 11.25 20.28
C ASN A 216 16.96 12.38 20.61
N THR A 217 17.99 12.58 19.78
CA THR A 217 18.93 13.69 19.94
C THR A 217 18.24 15.03 19.70
N VAL A 218 17.43 15.13 18.64
CA VAL A 218 16.66 16.33 18.32
C VAL A 218 15.67 16.69 19.42
N LYS A 219 14.95 15.70 19.97
CA LYS A 219 14.04 15.90 21.11
C LYS A 219 14.79 16.50 22.31
N LYS A 220 15.94 15.93 22.67
CA LYS A 220 16.78 16.43 23.78
C LYS A 220 17.30 17.85 23.54
N ILE A 221 17.64 18.20 22.29
CA ILE A 221 18.05 19.57 21.94
C ILE A 221 16.88 20.53 22.12
N ARG A 222 15.68 20.16 21.67
CA ARG A 222 14.46 20.97 21.80
C ARG A 222 14.07 21.23 23.26
N GLU A 223 14.27 20.25 24.13
CA GLU A 223 13.93 20.34 25.57
C GLU A 223 14.94 21.18 26.38
N LYS A 224 16.16 21.39 25.88
CA LYS A 224 17.21 22.13 26.60
C LYS A 224 17.24 23.61 26.19
N HIS A 225 16.77 24.47 27.09
CA HIS A 225 16.84 25.93 26.94
C HIS A 225 18.26 26.52 26.90
N SER A 226 19.28 25.74 27.24
CA SER A 226 20.69 26.17 27.31
C SER A 226 21.51 25.89 26.05
N VAL A 227 20.89 25.40 24.97
CA VAL A 227 21.60 25.11 23.71
C VAL A 227 21.62 26.38 22.85
N ASN A 228 22.82 26.88 22.57
CA ASN A 228 23.01 27.93 21.57
C ASN A 228 22.72 27.36 20.17
N HIS A 229 21.93 28.06 19.36
CA HIS A 229 21.54 27.67 17.99
C HIS A 229 20.86 26.28 17.88
N PRO A 230 19.76 26.03 18.61
CA PRO A 230 19.12 24.72 18.67
C PRO A 230 18.56 24.26 17.31
N ILE A 231 18.17 25.18 16.43
CA ILE A 231 17.63 24.85 15.10
C ILE A 231 18.74 24.35 14.16
N GLU A 232 19.87 25.05 14.09
CA GLU A 232 21.02 24.67 13.26
C GLU A 232 21.57 23.30 13.67
N LEU A 233 21.65 23.04 14.98
CA LEU A 233 22.10 21.76 15.49
C LEU A 233 21.12 20.62 15.17
N GLN A 234 19.81 20.86 15.25
CA GLN A 234 18.80 19.88 14.84
C GLN A 234 18.91 19.54 13.34
N GLN A 235 19.08 20.57 12.50
CA GLN A 235 19.24 20.41 11.06
C GLN A 235 20.53 19.64 10.74
N PHE A 236 21.64 19.95 11.43
CA PHE A 236 22.89 19.21 11.29
C PHE A 236 22.74 17.72 11.63
N VAL A 237 22.09 17.40 12.77
CA VAL A 237 21.85 16.03 13.20
C VAL A 237 21.03 15.26 12.16
N PHE A 238 19.93 15.84 11.66
CA PHE A 238 19.11 15.20 10.63
C PHE A 238 19.86 15.04 9.31
N THR A 239 20.47 16.10 8.78
CA THR A 239 21.21 16.04 7.51
C THR A 239 22.33 14.99 7.54
N SER A 240 23.10 14.94 8.64
CA SER A 240 24.16 13.94 8.82
C SER A 240 23.60 12.52 8.86
N SER A 241 22.49 12.32 9.57
CA SER A 241 21.85 11.01 9.72
C SER A 241 21.23 10.52 8.41
N MET A 242 20.49 11.38 7.72
CA MET A 242 19.86 11.05 6.43
C MET A 242 20.89 10.77 5.34
N THR A 243 22.00 11.51 5.31
CA THR A 243 23.12 11.23 4.38
C THR A 243 23.71 9.84 4.63
N LYS A 244 23.86 9.42 5.89
CA LYS A 244 24.33 8.08 6.23
C LYS A 244 23.32 7.01 5.82
N ILE A 245 22.04 7.23 6.10
CA ILE A 245 20.94 6.33 5.72
C ILE A 245 20.92 6.14 4.20
N ALA A 246 20.98 7.23 3.42
CA ALA A 246 20.98 7.16 1.95
C ALA A 246 22.13 6.28 1.42
N LYS A 247 23.34 6.42 1.97
CA LYS A 247 24.49 5.58 1.59
C LYS A 247 24.27 4.10 1.89
N LEU A 248 23.70 3.77 3.05
CA LEU A 248 23.37 2.40 3.42
C LEU A 248 22.28 1.83 2.49
N GLU A 249 21.28 2.63 2.14
CA GLU A 249 20.26 2.24 1.16
C GLU A 249 20.86 1.97 -0.22
N GLY A 250 21.86 2.75 -0.65
CA GLY A 250 22.60 2.51 -1.88
C GLY A 250 23.26 1.13 -1.92
N ASP A 251 23.76 0.61 -0.80
CA ASP A 251 24.30 -0.75 -0.70
C ASP A 251 23.19 -1.80 -0.92
N LYS A 252 22.02 -1.60 -0.30
CA LYS A 252 20.85 -2.45 -0.53
C LYS A 252 20.42 -2.45 -1.99
N CYS A 253 20.30 -1.26 -2.59
CA CYS A 253 19.88 -1.08 -3.98
C CYS A 253 20.83 -1.78 -4.96
N ALA A 254 22.15 -1.70 -4.74
CA ALA A 254 23.13 -2.37 -5.58
C ALA A 254 22.96 -3.90 -5.55
N LYS A 255 22.78 -4.49 -4.36
CA LYS A 255 22.53 -5.93 -4.22
C LYS A 255 21.17 -6.34 -4.76
N PHE A 256 20.14 -5.53 -4.54
CA PHE A 256 18.80 -5.74 -5.08
C PHE A 256 18.82 -5.82 -6.61
N LYS A 257 19.47 -4.87 -7.28
CA LYS A 257 19.63 -4.87 -8.75
C LYS A 257 20.33 -6.14 -9.26
N LYS A 258 21.39 -6.57 -8.57
CA LYS A 258 22.14 -7.80 -8.91
C LYS A 258 21.29 -9.07 -8.73
N MET A 259 20.51 -9.14 -7.66
CA MET A 259 19.57 -10.24 -7.42
C MET A 259 18.48 -10.25 -8.51
N LYS A 260 17.87 -9.10 -8.75
CA LYS A 260 16.80 -8.91 -9.75
C LYS A 260 17.23 -9.31 -11.16
N SER A 261 18.44 -8.94 -11.57
CA SER A 261 18.97 -9.29 -12.91
C SER A 261 19.19 -10.79 -13.12
N CYS A 262 19.32 -11.57 -12.04
CA CYS A 262 19.34 -13.03 -12.09
C CYS A 262 17.92 -13.62 -12.03
N VAL A 263 17.11 -13.16 -11.07
CA VAL A 263 15.81 -13.76 -10.74
C VAL A 263 14.79 -13.56 -11.86
N LEU A 264 14.64 -12.34 -12.39
CA LEU A 264 13.57 -12.05 -13.34
C LEU A 264 13.69 -12.84 -14.65
N PRO A 265 14.87 -12.98 -15.29
CA PRO A 265 15.01 -13.84 -16.46
C PRO A 265 14.82 -15.33 -16.16
N ALA A 266 15.17 -15.79 -14.95
CA ALA A 266 14.94 -17.18 -14.57
C ALA A 266 13.46 -17.47 -14.34
N LEU A 267 12.74 -16.56 -13.69
CA LEU A 267 11.30 -16.62 -13.50
C LEU A 267 10.55 -16.58 -14.83
N GLU A 268 10.92 -15.69 -15.75
CA GLU A 268 10.28 -15.59 -17.06
C GLU A 268 10.40 -16.89 -17.87
N ARG A 269 11.59 -17.50 -17.90
CA ARG A 269 11.79 -18.78 -18.60
C ARG A 269 10.93 -19.90 -18.04
N GLN A 270 10.61 -19.88 -16.75
CA GLN A 270 9.85 -20.93 -16.08
C GLN A 270 8.35 -20.66 -16.03
N CYS A 271 7.94 -19.40 -15.88
CA CYS A 271 6.57 -18.99 -15.55
C CYS A 271 5.96 -17.97 -16.53
N GLY A 272 6.72 -17.51 -17.52
CA GLY A 272 6.25 -16.57 -18.54
C GLY A 272 6.40 -15.08 -18.17
N PRO A 273 6.15 -14.19 -19.14
CA PRO A 273 6.38 -12.76 -19.00
C PRO A 273 5.42 -12.09 -18.00
N GLU A 274 4.19 -12.59 -17.85
CA GLU A 274 3.22 -12.06 -16.89
C GLU A 274 3.69 -12.27 -15.45
N ALA A 275 4.22 -13.46 -15.14
CA ALA A 275 4.78 -13.77 -13.83
C ALA A 275 6.01 -12.91 -13.55
N ARG A 276 6.91 -12.75 -14.53
CA ARG A 276 8.04 -11.82 -14.43
C ARG A 276 7.57 -10.40 -14.12
N SER A 277 6.60 -9.90 -14.88
CA SER A 277 6.07 -8.53 -14.72
C SER A 277 5.43 -8.33 -13.35
N ALA A 278 4.66 -9.31 -12.86
CA ALA A 278 4.04 -9.27 -11.54
C ALA A 278 5.08 -9.16 -10.43
N VAL A 279 6.11 -10.02 -10.49
CA VAL A 279 7.18 -10.03 -9.50
C VAL A 279 7.97 -8.74 -9.57
N ASP A 280 8.42 -8.33 -10.77
CA ASP A 280 9.18 -7.11 -10.97
C ASP A 280 8.45 -5.88 -10.44
N MET A 281 7.16 -5.74 -10.77
CA MET A 281 6.33 -4.64 -10.27
C MET A 281 6.21 -4.68 -8.75
N GLY A 282 5.94 -5.86 -8.17
CA GLY A 282 5.74 -6.03 -6.73
C GLY A 282 6.99 -5.72 -5.89
N ILE A 283 8.19 -6.03 -6.39
CA ILE A 283 9.44 -5.82 -5.63
C ILE A 283 10.17 -4.51 -5.98
N THR A 284 9.95 -3.95 -7.17
CA THR A 284 10.67 -2.75 -7.64
C THR A 284 9.89 -1.48 -7.34
N LEU A 285 8.62 -1.40 -7.76
CA LEU A 285 7.92 -0.13 -7.75
C LEU A 285 7.65 0.34 -6.31
N GLY A 286 8.19 1.50 -5.97
CA GLY A 286 8.10 2.03 -4.61
C GLY A 286 9.04 1.31 -3.63
N TYR A 287 10.14 0.72 -4.13
CA TYR A 287 11.13 0.00 -3.33
C TYR A 287 11.61 0.82 -2.12
N LEU A 288 12.08 2.05 -2.34
CA LEU A 288 12.58 2.90 -1.25
C LEU A 288 11.49 3.29 -0.25
N ARG A 289 10.28 3.63 -0.71
CA ARG A 289 9.13 3.89 0.18
C ARG A 289 8.85 2.68 1.07
N THR A 290 8.89 1.49 0.46
CA THR A 290 8.62 0.21 1.10
C THR A 290 9.70 -0.21 2.11
N GLU A 291 10.95 0.17 1.85
CA GLU A 291 12.11 -0.09 2.70
C GLU A 291 12.26 0.93 3.84
N ARG A 292 11.89 2.18 3.60
CA ARG A 292 11.96 3.26 4.60
C ARG A 292 10.85 3.17 5.63
N HIS A 293 9.72 2.55 5.29
CA HIS A 293 8.45 2.74 5.99
C HIS A 293 7.98 4.21 5.94
N GLU A 294 6.69 4.44 6.21
CA GLU A 294 6.05 5.73 5.88
C GLU A 294 6.72 6.94 6.54
N ARG A 295 7.11 6.82 7.81
CA ARG A 295 7.67 7.96 8.56
C ARG A 295 9.01 8.44 8.01
N LEU A 296 9.96 7.53 7.84
CA LEU A 296 11.29 7.88 7.29
C LEU A 296 11.16 8.31 5.82
N HIS A 297 10.28 7.66 5.05
CA HIS A 297 10.02 8.06 3.67
C HIS A 297 9.52 9.50 3.60
N MET A 298 8.51 9.86 4.41
CA MET A 298 7.99 11.22 4.51
C MET A 298 9.06 12.24 4.89
N ASP A 299 9.97 11.92 5.79
CA ASP A 299 11.09 12.82 6.11
C ASP A 299 12.03 13.01 4.91
N PHE A 300 12.32 11.95 4.14
CA PHE A 300 13.10 12.07 2.90
C PHE A 300 12.42 12.99 1.88
N GLU A 301 11.11 12.80 1.66
CA GLU A 301 10.33 13.59 0.69
C GLU A 301 10.18 15.05 1.15
N ASN A 302 9.68 15.28 2.36
CA ASN A 302 9.37 16.63 2.86
C ASN A 302 10.61 17.51 2.97
N PHE A 303 11.74 16.94 3.37
CA PHE A 303 13.01 17.66 3.50
C PHE A 303 13.91 17.54 2.27
N HIS A 304 13.42 16.89 1.21
CA HIS A 304 14.12 16.74 -0.07
C HIS A 304 15.55 16.16 0.08
N PHE A 305 15.71 15.15 0.94
CA PHE A 305 16.99 14.49 1.11
C PHE A 305 17.32 13.64 -0.13
N PRO A 306 18.55 13.74 -0.67
CA PRO A 306 18.90 13.01 -1.87
C PRO A 306 18.94 11.50 -1.63
N THR A 307 18.43 10.75 -2.61
CA THR A 307 18.64 9.31 -2.70
C THR A 307 20.04 9.01 -3.23
N ASP A 308 20.61 7.88 -2.83
CA ASP A 308 21.88 7.42 -3.41
C ASP A 308 21.67 6.98 -4.86
N ALA A 309 22.54 7.39 -5.78
CA ALA A 309 22.45 7.11 -7.21
C ALA A 309 22.39 5.60 -7.54
N ARG A 310 22.89 4.74 -6.64
CA ARG A 310 22.76 3.29 -6.80
C ARG A 310 21.31 2.81 -6.74
N CYS A 311 20.40 3.62 -6.23
CA CYS A 311 18.96 3.35 -6.22
C CYS A 311 18.23 3.84 -7.49
N ASP A 312 18.89 4.54 -8.40
CA ASP A 312 18.23 5.10 -9.60
C ASP A 312 17.57 4.02 -10.46
N GLY A 313 16.32 4.26 -10.89
CA GLY A 313 15.55 3.29 -11.67
C GLY A 313 14.94 2.14 -10.85
N LEU A 314 14.83 2.30 -9.52
CA LEU A 314 14.02 1.49 -8.62
C LEU A 314 12.81 2.29 -8.13
#